data_AF-A0A368UDX5-F1
#
_entry.id   AF-A0A368UDX5-F1
#
_cell.length_a   1.000
_cell.length_b   1.000
_cell.length_c   1.000
_cell.angle_alpha   90.00
_cell.angle_beta   90.00
_cell.angle_gamma   90.00
#
_symmetry.space_group_name_H-M   'P 1'
#
loop_
_entity.id
_entity.type
_entity.pdbx_description
1 polymer ?
#
loop_
_entity_poly.entity_id
_entity_poly.type
_entity_poly.pdbx_seq_one_letter_code
_entity_poly.pdbx_strand_id
1 'polypeptide(L)'
;MYNRENFRDINKEKPKGITRKEWAATHPVQYNLSYYKYQSRKAKNFLRQYNDQYRDGRSELLDEFSNGDATQMHHIFPEAEFPSISMFLENLIALTPTQHLTKAHPKNKTQIVDPVYQELLLKAKLGLIEENINDNSVETIYNFQNFVIVLSTGFDLEFEIQDNEFQEIMNVITNYYMRKGN
;
A
#
# COMPACT_ATOMS: atom_id res chain seq x y z
N MET A 1 -7.41 -29.82 -5.83
CA MET A 1 -8.55 -28.96 -5.46
C MET A 1 -8.11 -28.02 -4.35
N TYR A 2 -7.91 -26.74 -4.65
CA TYR A 2 -7.94 -25.68 -3.64
C TYR A 2 -8.66 -24.51 -4.29
N ASN A 3 -9.97 -24.44 -4.04
CA ASN A 3 -10.74 -23.23 -4.30
C ASN A 3 -10.23 -22.20 -3.30
N ARG A 4 -9.21 -21.43 -3.69
CA ARG A 4 -8.64 -20.38 -2.85
C ARG A 4 -9.59 -19.21 -2.95
N GLU A 5 -10.23 -18.84 -1.84
CA GLU A 5 -10.98 -17.60 -1.77
C GLU A 5 -10.02 -16.45 -2.10
N ASN A 6 -10.19 -15.85 -3.28
CA ASN A 6 -9.53 -14.60 -3.58
C ASN A 6 -10.16 -13.53 -2.68
N PHE A 7 -9.37 -12.57 -2.21
CA PHE A 7 -9.93 -11.41 -1.50
C PHE A 7 -11.02 -10.68 -2.33
N ARG A 8 -10.96 -10.81 -3.68
CA ARG A 8 -12.02 -10.35 -4.60
C ARG A 8 -13.36 -11.04 -4.33
N ASP A 9 -13.36 -12.32 -3.95
CA ASP A 9 -14.56 -13.09 -3.67
C ASP A 9 -15.13 -12.81 -2.26
N ILE A 10 -14.27 -12.50 -1.28
CA ILE A 10 -14.69 -12.19 0.11
C ILE A 10 -15.64 -10.98 0.18
N ASN A 11 -15.43 -9.97 -0.68
CA ASN A 11 -16.24 -8.76 -0.68
C ASN A 11 -17.28 -8.71 -1.82
N LYS A 12 -17.38 -9.74 -2.66
CA LYS A 12 -18.36 -9.77 -3.77
C LYS A 12 -19.80 -9.74 -3.28
N GLU A 13 -20.06 -10.31 -2.11
CA GLU A 13 -21.41 -10.38 -1.52
C GLU A 13 -21.79 -9.12 -0.73
N LYS A 14 -20.85 -8.18 -0.54
CA LYS A 14 -21.13 -6.93 0.18
C LYS A 14 -22.10 -6.05 -0.64
N PRO A 15 -23.24 -5.63 -0.07
CA PRO A 15 -24.14 -4.69 -0.74
C PRO A 15 -23.48 -3.32 -1.03
N LYS A 16 -23.95 -2.63 -2.07
CA LYS A 16 -23.61 -1.22 -2.31
C LYS A 16 -24.18 -0.35 -1.19
N GLY A 17 -23.43 0.66 -0.75
CA GLY A 17 -23.86 1.61 0.29
C GLY A 17 -23.53 1.23 1.74
N ILE A 18 -22.89 0.09 1.98
CA ILE A 18 -22.34 -0.31 3.29
C ILE A 18 -20.82 -0.29 3.21
N THR A 19 -20.13 0.23 4.23
CA THR A 19 -18.66 0.23 4.29
C THR A 19 -18.11 -1.18 4.50
N ARG A 20 -16.83 -1.42 4.17
CA ARG A 20 -16.23 -2.75 4.40
C ARG A 20 -16.11 -3.04 5.89
N LYS A 21 -15.83 -2.02 6.71
CA LYS A 21 -15.77 -2.18 8.17
C LYS A 21 -17.13 -2.55 8.77
N GLU A 22 -18.21 -1.92 8.34
CA GLU A 22 -19.58 -2.26 8.79
C GLU A 22 -19.99 -3.68 8.35
N TRP A 23 -19.67 -4.05 7.11
CA TRP A 23 -19.94 -5.41 6.61
C TRP A 23 -19.18 -6.47 7.40
N ALA A 24 -17.87 -6.26 7.62
CA ALA A 24 -17.02 -7.20 8.36
C ALA A 24 -17.44 -7.38 9.83
N ALA A 25 -18.08 -6.38 10.43
CA ALA A 25 -18.61 -6.49 11.80
C ALA A 25 -19.77 -7.49 11.92
N THR A 26 -20.55 -7.67 10.86
CA THR A 26 -21.69 -8.61 10.81
C THR A 26 -21.36 -9.92 10.10
N HIS A 27 -20.33 -9.91 9.24
CA HIS A 27 -19.86 -11.03 8.44
C HIS A 27 -18.34 -11.19 8.65
N PRO A 28 -17.90 -11.68 9.83
CA PRO A 28 -16.49 -11.77 10.14
C PRO A 28 -15.78 -12.72 9.19
N VAL A 29 -14.87 -12.16 8.39
CA VAL A 29 -14.03 -12.93 7.47
C VAL A 29 -12.93 -13.62 8.26
N GLN A 30 -12.81 -14.94 8.13
CA GLN A 30 -11.67 -15.66 8.66
C GLN A 30 -10.49 -15.58 7.69
N TYR A 31 -9.64 -14.57 7.87
CA TYR A 31 -8.39 -14.50 7.13
C TYR A 31 -7.45 -15.62 7.55
N ASN A 32 -6.87 -16.33 6.58
CA ASN A 32 -5.72 -17.19 6.83
C ASN A 32 -4.49 -16.29 7.09
N LEU A 33 -4.34 -15.82 8.34
CA LEU A 33 -3.27 -14.89 8.73
C LEU A 33 -1.87 -15.45 8.44
N SER A 34 -1.67 -16.76 8.59
CA SER A 34 -0.40 -17.42 8.27
C SER A 34 -0.07 -17.30 6.78
N TYR A 35 -1.07 -17.45 5.91
CA TYR A 35 -0.92 -17.25 4.48
C TYR A 35 -0.57 -15.80 4.15
N TYR A 36 -1.30 -14.82 4.69
CA TYR A 36 -1.02 -13.40 4.43
C TYR A 36 0.36 -12.99 4.93
N LYS A 37 0.77 -13.40 6.13
CA LYS A 37 2.13 -13.17 6.65
C LYS A 37 3.20 -13.74 5.74
N TYR A 38 2.99 -14.96 5.23
CA TYR A 38 3.92 -15.58 4.29
C TYR A 38 4.02 -14.78 2.98
N GLN A 39 2.89 -14.41 2.39
CA GLN A 39 2.87 -13.63 1.14
C GLN A 39 3.44 -12.22 1.34
N SER A 40 3.16 -11.59 2.48
CA SER A 40 3.69 -10.28 2.83
C SER A 40 5.22 -10.31 2.93
N ARG A 41 5.79 -11.31 3.62
CA ARG A 41 7.24 -11.52 3.67
C ARG A 41 7.83 -11.73 2.27
N LYS A 42 7.15 -12.51 1.43
CA LYS A 42 7.58 -12.74 0.04
C LYS A 42 7.60 -11.43 -0.77
N ALA A 43 6.54 -10.61 -0.65
CA ALA A 43 6.43 -9.32 -1.32
C ALA A 43 7.51 -8.33 -0.85
N LYS A 44 7.77 -8.24 0.46
CA LYS A 44 8.86 -7.42 1.01
C LYS A 44 10.23 -7.85 0.50
N ASN A 45 10.51 -9.15 0.46
CA ASN A 45 11.79 -9.66 -0.04
C ASN A 45 11.96 -9.37 -1.53
N PHE A 46 10.88 -9.50 -2.33
CA PHE A 46 10.89 -9.16 -3.74
C PHE A 46 11.16 -7.66 -3.95
N LEU A 47 10.41 -6.77 -3.27
CA LEU A 47 10.60 -5.32 -3.42
C LEU A 47 12.01 -4.89 -3.02
N ARG A 48 12.58 -5.46 -1.95
CA ARG A 48 13.96 -5.20 -1.55
C ARG A 48 14.94 -5.53 -2.68
N GLN A 49 14.86 -6.74 -3.22
CA GLN A 49 15.75 -7.19 -4.30
C GLN A 49 15.62 -6.30 -5.54
N TYR A 50 14.39 -5.95 -5.90
CA TYR A 50 14.14 -5.02 -7.01
C TYR A 50 14.75 -3.64 -6.75
N ASN A 51 14.55 -3.08 -5.55
CA ASN A 51 15.09 -1.78 -5.18
C ASN A 51 16.62 -1.76 -5.19
N ASP A 52 17.25 -2.80 -4.65
CA ASP A 52 18.70 -2.95 -4.64
C ASP A 52 19.27 -3.05 -6.06
N GLN A 53 18.57 -3.74 -6.97
CA GLN A 53 19.03 -3.99 -8.34
C GLN A 53 18.78 -2.82 -9.30
N TYR A 54 17.61 -2.18 -9.20
CA TYR A 54 17.14 -1.21 -10.21
C TYR A 54 17.07 0.23 -9.70
N ARG A 55 17.20 0.47 -8.39
CA ARG A 55 17.09 1.81 -7.78
C ARG A 55 18.22 2.13 -6.80
N ASP A 56 19.36 1.44 -6.93
CA ASP A 56 20.55 1.61 -6.09
C ASP A 56 20.29 1.49 -4.57
N GLY A 57 19.28 0.72 -4.16
CA GLY A 57 18.90 0.59 -2.76
C GLY A 57 18.43 1.89 -2.11
N ARG A 58 18.05 2.91 -2.90
CA ARG A 58 17.66 4.24 -2.40
C ARG A 58 16.21 4.26 -1.91
N SER A 59 15.87 5.30 -1.16
CA SER A 59 14.49 5.50 -0.71
C SER A 59 13.57 5.83 -1.88
N GLU A 60 12.36 5.27 -1.81
CA GLU A 60 11.27 5.56 -2.73
C GLU A 60 10.57 6.90 -2.39
N LEU A 61 10.77 7.45 -1.19
CA LEU A 61 10.36 8.81 -0.84
C LEU A 61 11.60 9.72 -0.75
N LEU A 62 11.69 10.70 -1.65
CA LEU A 62 12.79 11.66 -1.69
C LEU A 62 12.46 12.88 -0.83
N ASP A 63 12.91 12.86 0.42
CA ASP A 63 12.84 13.97 1.38
C ASP A 63 14.22 14.19 2.05
N GLU A 64 14.30 15.13 3.00
CA GLU A 64 15.55 15.41 3.73
C GLU A 64 16.08 14.21 4.55
N PHE A 65 15.26 13.18 4.79
CA PHE A 65 15.59 11.97 5.55
C PHE A 65 15.90 10.76 4.67
N SER A 66 15.90 10.95 3.34
CA SER A 66 16.14 9.90 2.34
C SER A 66 17.63 9.52 2.19
N ASN A 67 18.52 10.19 2.90
CA ASN A 67 19.96 9.90 2.88
C ASN A 67 20.28 8.53 3.47
N GLY A 68 20.98 7.70 2.69
CA GLY A 68 21.43 6.36 3.08
C GLY A 68 20.58 5.22 2.50
N ASP A 69 20.88 4.00 2.91
CA ASP A 69 20.28 2.79 2.33
C ASP A 69 18.83 2.60 2.80
N ALA A 70 17.93 2.36 1.85
CA ALA A 70 16.52 2.10 2.09
C ALA A 70 16.27 0.65 2.49
N THR A 71 16.71 0.31 3.69
CA THR A 71 16.63 -1.06 4.22
C THR A 71 15.24 -1.44 4.74
N GLN A 72 14.27 -0.52 4.81
CA GLN A 72 12.95 -0.78 5.39
C GLN A 72 11.88 -0.86 4.31
N MET A 73 11.39 -2.06 4.01
CA MET A 73 10.22 -2.27 3.15
C MET A 73 8.96 -2.06 3.99
N HIS A 74 8.50 -0.82 4.04
CA HIS A 74 7.43 -0.36 4.90
C HIS A 74 6.06 -0.62 4.29
N HIS A 75 5.10 -1.03 5.10
CA HIS A 75 3.69 -1.11 4.69
C HIS A 75 3.03 0.25 4.87
N ILE A 76 2.57 0.87 3.78
CA ILE A 76 1.91 2.18 3.85
C ILE A 76 0.60 2.06 4.64
N PHE A 77 -0.20 1.03 4.37
CA PHE A 77 -1.28 0.56 5.24
C PHE A 77 -0.80 -0.66 6.03
N PRO A 78 -0.72 -0.58 7.36
CA PRO A 78 -0.03 -1.57 8.19
C PRO A 78 -0.70 -2.96 8.14
N GLU A 79 0.12 -4.01 8.00
CA GLU A 79 -0.32 -5.41 7.88
C GLU A 79 -1.24 -5.88 9.02
N ALA A 80 -1.05 -5.36 10.24
CA ALA A 80 -1.86 -5.75 11.40
C ALA A 80 -3.33 -5.33 11.27
N GLU A 81 -3.59 -4.17 10.65
CA GLU A 81 -4.96 -3.67 10.40
C GLU A 81 -5.47 -4.11 9.03
N PHE A 82 -4.57 -4.26 8.05
CA PHE A 82 -4.92 -4.52 6.66
C PHE A 82 -4.25 -5.80 6.10
N PRO A 83 -4.47 -6.99 6.70
CA PRO A 83 -3.80 -8.21 6.28
C PRO A 83 -4.13 -8.60 4.83
N SER A 84 -5.36 -8.31 4.38
CA SER A 84 -5.84 -8.63 3.03
C SER A 84 -5.08 -7.93 1.91
N ILE A 85 -4.48 -6.77 2.19
CA ILE A 85 -3.69 -6.00 1.22
C ILE A 85 -2.17 -5.97 1.54
N SER A 86 -1.73 -6.77 2.52
CA SER A 86 -0.33 -6.79 2.98
C SER A 86 0.66 -7.40 1.98
N MET A 87 0.17 -8.07 0.94
CA MET A 87 0.98 -8.72 -0.10
C MET A 87 1.15 -7.87 -1.37
N PHE A 88 0.37 -6.80 -1.53
CA PHE A 88 0.48 -5.92 -2.70
C PHE A 88 1.77 -5.12 -2.62
N LEU A 89 2.54 -5.13 -3.71
CA LEU A 89 3.74 -4.30 -3.83
C LEU A 89 3.37 -2.81 -3.83
N GLU A 90 2.15 -2.50 -4.26
CA GLU A 90 1.51 -1.19 -4.26
C GLU A 90 1.22 -0.67 -2.84
N ASN A 91 1.23 -1.54 -1.82
CA ASN A 91 1.13 -1.18 -0.40
C ASN A 91 2.50 -1.18 0.32
N LEU A 92 3.59 -1.42 -0.41
CA LEU A 92 4.94 -1.42 0.15
C LEU A 92 5.73 -0.24 -0.37
N ILE A 93 6.61 0.33 0.45
CA ILE A 93 7.52 1.40 0.02
C ILE A 93 8.89 1.27 0.68
N ALA A 94 9.95 1.44 -0.09
CA ALA A 94 11.33 1.38 0.39
C ALA A 94 11.71 2.67 1.12
N LEU A 95 12.09 2.58 2.39
CA LEU A 95 12.46 3.72 3.23
C LEU A 95 13.80 3.51 3.93
N THR A 96 14.47 4.62 4.25
CA THR A 96 15.60 4.61 5.18
C THR A 96 15.11 4.27 6.61
N PRO A 97 15.99 3.77 7.50
CA PRO A 97 15.64 3.58 8.90
C PRO A 97 15.09 4.83 9.58
N THR A 98 15.62 6.01 9.23
CA THR A 98 15.16 7.30 9.77
C THR A 98 13.74 7.60 9.34
N GLN A 99 13.44 7.51 8.05
CA GLN A 99 12.08 7.71 7.52
C GLN A 99 11.10 6.74 8.17
N HIS A 100 11.46 5.45 8.26
CA HIS A 100 10.60 4.43 8.85
C HIS A 100 10.32 4.66 10.34
N LEU A 101 11.36 4.77 11.17
CA LEU A 101 11.24 4.73 12.63
C LEU A 101 10.96 6.08 13.28
N THR A 102 11.13 7.19 12.55
CA THR A 102 10.94 8.53 13.11
C THR A 102 9.84 9.34 12.42
N LYS A 103 9.54 9.04 11.15
CA LYS A 103 8.54 9.77 10.36
C LYS A 103 7.28 8.94 10.16
N ALA A 104 7.38 7.79 9.50
CA ALA A 104 6.24 6.89 9.32
C ALA A 104 5.70 6.38 10.67
N HIS A 105 6.61 6.08 11.61
CA HIS A 105 6.27 5.63 12.96
C HIS A 105 6.83 6.59 14.03
N PRO A 106 6.18 7.72 14.32
CA PRO A 106 6.71 8.73 15.23
C PRO A 106 7.11 8.16 16.59
N LYS A 107 8.32 8.53 17.05
CA LYS A 107 8.91 8.07 18.32
C LYS A 107 9.05 6.54 18.39
N ASN A 108 9.37 5.88 17.27
CA ASN A 108 9.53 4.42 17.15
C ASN A 108 8.26 3.61 17.49
N LYS A 109 7.08 4.24 17.44
CA LYS A 109 5.80 3.57 17.72
C LYS A 109 5.30 2.89 16.45
N THR A 110 5.81 1.70 16.16
CA THR A 110 5.50 0.93 14.93
C THR A 110 4.04 0.51 14.78
N GLN A 111 3.24 0.68 15.83
CA GLN A 111 1.80 0.45 15.83
C GLN A 111 0.98 1.67 15.38
N ILE A 112 1.61 2.84 15.20
CA ILE A 112 0.96 4.08 14.75
C ILE A 112 1.62 4.52 13.45
N VAL A 113 0.81 4.86 12.45
CA VAL A 113 1.29 5.51 11.22
C VAL A 113 0.97 7.00 11.29
N ASP A 114 1.95 7.85 11.01
CA ASP A 114 1.74 9.30 10.89
C ASP A 114 0.89 9.63 9.65
N PRO A 115 -0.27 10.29 9.79
CA PRO A 115 -1.15 10.55 8.64
C PRO A 115 -0.53 11.46 7.58
N VAL A 116 0.25 12.46 7.97
CA VAL A 116 0.89 13.39 7.03
C VAL A 116 1.95 12.64 6.23
N TYR A 117 2.74 11.81 6.91
CA TYR A 117 3.73 10.99 6.24
C TYR A 117 3.09 9.90 5.37
N GLN A 118 2.00 9.29 5.82
CA GLN A 118 1.23 8.31 5.04
C GLN A 118 0.73 8.90 3.72
N GLU A 119 0.24 10.14 3.73
CA GLU A 119 -0.13 10.87 2.51
C GLU A 119 1.05 11.00 1.54
N LEU A 120 2.22 11.45 2.03
CA LEU A 120 3.43 11.59 1.23
C LEU A 120 3.86 10.25 0.63
N LEU A 121 3.82 9.17 1.40
CA LEU A 121 4.17 7.83 0.95
C LEU A 121 3.22 7.33 -0.16
N LEU A 122 1.92 7.57 -0.03
CA LEU A 122 0.94 7.20 -1.06
C LEU A 122 1.17 7.97 -2.37
N LYS A 123 1.46 9.27 -2.28
CA LYS A 123 1.74 10.11 -3.45
C LYS A 123 3.05 9.70 -4.13
N ALA A 124 4.10 9.45 -3.35
CA ALA A 124 5.37 8.92 -3.87
C ALA A 124 5.15 7.56 -4.55
N LYS A 125 4.39 6.67 -3.91
CA LYS A 125 4.09 5.34 -4.46
C LYS A 125 3.33 5.42 -5.78
N LEU A 126 2.35 6.31 -5.90
CA LEU A 126 1.62 6.52 -7.14
C LEU A 126 2.55 6.91 -8.30
N GLY A 127 3.45 7.87 -8.07
CA GLY A 127 4.42 8.31 -9.08
C GLY A 127 5.36 7.18 -9.50
N LEU A 128 5.77 6.32 -8.57
CA LEU A 128 6.63 5.17 -8.86
C LEU A 128 5.92 4.07 -9.65
N ILE A 129 4.62 3.88 -9.39
CA ILE A 129 3.79 2.96 -10.17
C ILE A 129 3.66 3.48 -11.60
N GLU A 130 3.41 4.78 -11.77
CA GLU A 130 3.35 5.41 -13.10
C GLU A 130 4.68 5.29 -13.85
N GLU A 131 5.80 5.58 -13.19
CA GLU A 131 7.16 5.43 -13.75
C GLU A 131 7.41 4.00 -14.23
N ASN A 132 7.18 3.00 -13.38
CA ASN A 132 7.45 1.59 -13.69
C ASN A 132 6.53 1.01 -14.78
N ILE A 133 5.26 1.45 -14.85
CA ILE A 133 4.33 0.99 -15.90
C ILE A 133 4.73 1.56 -17.27
N ASN A 134 5.30 2.77 -17.31
CA ASN A 134 5.69 3.43 -18.55
C ASN A 134 7.15 3.17 -18.96
N ASP A 135 7.97 2.62 -18.07
CA ASP A 135 9.37 2.31 -18.35
C ASP A 135 9.55 0.90 -18.93
N ASN A 136 9.76 0.85 -20.24
CA ASN A 136 10.00 -0.41 -20.97
C ASN A 136 11.42 -0.98 -20.79
N SER A 137 12.30 -0.30 -20.03
CA SER A 137 13.68 -0.74 -19.80
C SER A 137 13.85 -1.64 -18.59
N VAL A 138 12.83 -1.71 -17.72
CA VAL A 138 12.81 -2.53 -16.50
C VAL A 138 11.59 -3.45 -16.48
N GLU A 139 11.60 -4.44 -15.60
CA GLU A 139 10.41 -5.28 -15.37
C GLU A 139 9.28 -4.43 -14.77
N THR A 140 8.09 -4.52 -15.36
CA THR A 140 6.85 -3.96 -14.78
C THR A 140 6.41 -4.85 -13.61
N ILE A 141 6.57 -4.34 -12.39
CA ILE A 141 6.26 -5.05 -11.15
C ILE A 141 4.97 -4.57 -10.48
N TYR A 142 4.49 -3.37 -10.85
CA TYR A 142 3.28 -2.78 -10.30
C TYR A 142 2.09 -2.93 -11.24
N ASN A 143 0.90 -2.86 -10.66
CA ASN A 143 -0.35 -2.80 -11.40
C ASN A 143 -1.23 -1.68 -10.85
N PHE A 144 -1.71 -0.81 -11.74
CA PHE A 144 -2.55 0.33 -11.36
C PHE A 144 -3.80 -0.09 -10.57
N GLN A 145 -4.53 -1.11 -11.05
CA GLN A 145 -5.74 -1.61 -10.38
C GLN A 145 -5.47 -2.21 -9.00
N ASN A 146 -4.29 -2.78 -8.77
CA ASN A 146 -3.91 -3.21 -7.43
C ASN A 146 -3.75 -2.01 -6.47
N PHE A 147 -3.20 -0.88 -6.93
CA PHE A 147 -3.12 0.32 -6.10
C PHE A 147 -4.49 0.91 -5.79
N VAL A 148 -5.42 0.88 -6.78
CA VAL A 148 -6.83 1.22 -6.56
C VAL A 148 -7.42 0.34 -5.43
N ILE A 149 -7.19 -0.97 -5.46
CA ILE A 149 -7.64 -1.89 -4.41
C ILE A 149 -7.03 -1.55 -3.04
N VAL A 150 -5.73 -1.25 -3.01
CA VAL A 150 -5.00 -0.86 -1.79
C VAL A 150 -5.61 0.38 -1.17
N LEU A 151 -5.77 1.46 -1.95
CA LEU A 151 -6.38 2.70 -1.47
C LEU A 151 -7.83 2.47 -1.04
N SER A 152 -8.60 1.71 -1.82
CA SER A 152 -10.03 1.50 -1.57
C SER A 152 -10.21 0.79 -0.23
N THR A 153 -9.39 -0.22 0.02
CA THR A 153 -9.38 -0.97 1.28
C THR A 153 -8.87 -0.10 2.44
N GLY A 154 -7.77 0.62 2.24
CA GLY A 154 -7.14 1.45 3.27
C GLY A 154 -7.98 2.65 3.72
N PHE A 155 -8.68 3.29 2.78
CA PHE A 155 -9.57 4.42 3.06
C PHE A 155 -10.99 4.01 3.44
N ASP A 156 -11.33 2.73 3.25
CA ASP A 156 -12.69 2.21 3.38
C ASP A 156 -13.71 2.97 2.51
N LEU A 157 -13.31 3.27 1.27
CA LEU A 157 -14.11 3.96 0.27
C LEU A 157 -14.16 3.12 -1.01
N GLU A 158 -15.29 3.14 -1.71
CA GLU A 158 -15.40 2.54 -3.04
C GLU A 158 -15.12 3.59 -4.11
N PHE A 159 -14.27 3.25 -5.06
CA PHE A 159 -14.01 4.06 -6.24
C PHE A 159 -13.86 3.16 -7.46
N GLU A 160 -14.53 3.54 -8.54
CA GLU A 160 -14.46 2.90 -9.85
C GLU A 160 -13.67 3.86 -10.76
N ILE A 161 -12.36 3.65 -10.83
CA ILE A 161 -11.44 4.51 -11.58
C ILE A 161 -10.95 3.74 -12.81
N GLN A 162 -10.97 4.40 -13.96
CA GLN A 162 -10.49 3.80 -15.20
C GLN A 162 -8.98 3.56 -15.14
N ASP A 163 -8.50 2.58 -15.91
CA ASP A 163 -7.09 2.21 -15.87
C ASP A 163 -6.19 3.37 -16.34
N ASN A 164 -5.05 3.54 -15.68
CA ASN A 164 -4.07 4.61 -15.93
C ASN A 164 -4.56 6.05 -15.66
N GLU A 165 -5.65 6.25 -14.93
CA GLU A 165 -6.08 7.58 -14.47
C GLU A 165 -5.31 8.02 -13.21
N PHE A 166 -4.00 8.22 -13.32
CA PHE A 166 -3.11 8.58 -12.20
C PHE A 166 -3.50 9.91 -11.54
N GLN A 167 -3.93 10.90 -12.33
CA GLN A 167 -4.36 12.20 -11.81
C GLN A 167 -5.62 12.08 -10.94
N GLU A 168 -6.54 11.19 -11.29
CA GLU A 168 -7.74 10.94 -10.48
C GLU A 168 -7.37 10.35 -9.13
N ILE A 169 -6.43 9.39 -9.10
CA ILE A 169 -5.92 8.80 -7.86
C ILE A 169 -5.20 9.83 -6.98
N MET A 170 -4.39 10.71 -7.58
CA MET A 170 -3.73 11.80 -6.86
C MET A 170 -4.76 12.71 -6.17
N ASN A 171 -5.85 13.03 -6.87
CA ASN A 171 -6.96 13.82 -6.33
C ASN A 171 -7.67 13.07 -5.19
N VAL A 172 -7.91 11.76 -5.32
CA VAL A 172 -8.50 10.92 -4.27
C VAL A 172 -7.67 10.95 -2.99
N ILE A 173 -6.35 10.73 -3.09
CA ILE A 173 -5.44 10.77 -1.93
C ILE A 173 -5.49 12.16 -1.28
N THR A 174 -5.32 13.22 -2.06
CA THR A 174 -5.28 14.59 -1.53
C THR A 174 -6.60 14.97 -0.85
N ASN A 175 -7.74 14.65 -1.46
CA ASN A 175 -9.06 14.93 -0.88
C ASN A 175 -9.32 14.14 0.41
N TYR A 176 -8.86 12.90 0.51
CA TYR A 176 -9.02 12.09 1.71
C TYR A 176 -8.34 12.74 2.93
N TYR A 177 -7.08 13.16 2.78
CA TYR A 177 -6.32 13.76 3.89
C TYR A 177 -6.76 15.21 4.20
N MET A 178 -7.17 16.00 3.19
CA MET A 178 -7.78 17.31 3.44
C MET A 178 -9.04 17.22 4.30
N ARG A 179 -9.88 16.18 4.10
CA ARG A 179 -11.09 15.98 4.90
C ARG A 179 -10.81 15.48 6.31
N LYS A 180 -9.73 14.72 6.51
CA LYS A 180 -9.31 14.23 7.84
C LYS A 180 -8.64 15.30 8.71
N GLY A 181 -8.08 16.34 8.10
CA GLY A 181 -7.41 17.44 8.81
C GLY A 181 -8.35 18.54 9.32
N ASN A 182 -9.63 18.51 8.92
CA ASN A 182 -10.70 19.36 9.45
C ASN A 182 -11.52 18.62 10.50
#